data_AF-A0A914B8V5-F1
#
_entry.id   AF-A0A914B8V5-F1
#
_cell.length_a   1.000
_cell.length_b   1.000
_cell.length_c   1.000
_cell.angle_alpha   90.00
_cell.angle_beta   90.00
_cell.angle_gamma   90.00
#
_symmetry.space_group_name_H-M   'P 1'
#
loop_
_entity.id
_entity.type
_entity.pdbx_description
1 polymer ?
#
loop_
_entity_poly.entity_id
_entity_poly.type
_entity_poly.pdbx_seq_one_letter_code
_entity_poly.pdbx_strand_id
1 'polypeptide(L)'
;MSVHVPEHLKHNWSQSKKKDKDEGEGAEQEDEEEEEDDPVDAMLKKAGCLKLHHDVQNCMAEHRDWRQCQKEVAKFRECVSRNVQRTQKKQEQS
;
A
#
# COMPACT_ATOMS: atom_id res chain seq x y z
N MET A 1 15.02 -32.16 7.51
CA MET A 1 14.99 -31.86 6.06
C MET A 1 15.58 -30.46 5.90
N SER A 2 16.87 -30.38 5.55
CA SER A 2 17.53 -29.08 5.37
C SER A 2 17.29 -28.61 3.95
N VAL A 3 16.46 -27.57 3.79
CA VAL A 3 16.25 -26.91 2.50
C VAL A 3 17.55 -26.21 2.11
N HIS A 4 18.30 -26.84 1.21
CA HIS A 4 19.51 -26.28 0.63
C HIS A 4 19.09 -25.20 -0.38
N VAL A 5 19.16 -23.93 0.02
CA VAL A 5 18.89 -22.80 -0.88
C VAL A 5 20.05 -22.68 -1.87
N PRO A 6 19.80 -22.77 -3.20
CA PRO A 6 20.85 -22.69 -4.22
C PRO A 6 21.66 -21.40 -4.10
N GLU A 7 22.99 -21.49 -4.23
CA GLU A 7 23.92 -20.36 -4.01
C GLU A 7 23.72 -19.18 -4.99
N HIS A 8 23.13 -19.43 -6.15
CA HIS A 8 22.80 -18.41 -7.14
C HIS A 8 21.57 -17.57 -6.75
N LEU A 9 20.77 -18.01 -5.78
CA LEU A 9 19.63 -17.24 -5.24
C LEU A 9 20.01 -16.37 -4.02
N LYS A 10 21.24 -16.47 -3.51
CA LYS A 10 21.72 -15.69 -2.34
C LYS A 10 22.23 -14.29 -2.71
N HIS A 11 22.35 -13.97 -4.00
CA HIS A 11 23.04 -12.77 -4.48
C HIS A 11 22.11 -11.67 -5.01
N ASN A 12 20.82 -11.67 -4.64
CA ASN A 12 19.89 -10.61 -5.03
C ASN A 12 19.25 -9.88 -3.83
N TRP A 13 20.10 -9.57 -2.86
CA TRP A 13 19.82 -8.61 -1.77
C TRP A 13 21.03 -7.68 -1.53
N SER A 14 22.26 -8.16 -1.74
CA SER A 14 23.48 -7.38 -1.53
C SER A 14 23.82 -6.36 -2.63
N GLN A 15 23.05 -6.28 -3.72
CA GLN A 15 23.23 -5.23 -4.74
C GLN A 15 22.24 -4.05 -4.61
N SER A 16 21.12 -4.20 -3.90
CA SER A 16 20.18 -3.09 -3.66
C SER A 16 20.53 -2.21 -2.45
N LYS A 17 21.65 -2.44 -1.77
CA LYS A 17 22.00 -1.75 -0.51
C LYS A 17 22.92 -0.53 -0.69
N LYS A 18 22.87 0.13 -1.85
CA LYS A 18 23.83 1.20 -2.19
C LYS A 18 23.22 2.45 -2.81
N LYS A 19 21.98 2.79 -2.44
CA LYS A 19 21.42 4.13 -2.71
C LYS A 19 20.33 4.55 -1.71
N ASP A 20 20.61 4.43 -0.42
CA ASP A 20 19.87 5.15 0.63
C ASP A 20 20.90 5.88 1.48
N LYS A 21 21.50 6.90 0.86
CA LYS A 21 22.29 7.93 1.53
C LYS A 21 21.76 9.24 0.97
N ASP A 22 20.73 9.77 1.61
CA ASP A 22 20.59 11.20 1.77
C ASP A 22 19.78 11.47 3.02
N GLU A 23 20.42 12.14 3.99
CA GLU A 23 19.77 12.80 5.09
C GLU A 23 19.06 14.02 4.51
N GLY A 24 17.74 14.11 4.68
CA GLY A 24 16.94 15.26 4.27
C GLY A 24 16.24 15.90 5.45
N GLU A 25 16.95 16.76 6.19
CA GLU A 25 16.33 17.85 6.94
C GLU A 25 15.64 18.79 5.94
N GLY A 26 14.31 18.81 5.96
CA GLY A 26 13.48 19.70 5.13
C GLY A 26 12.92 20.84 5.98
N ALA A 27 13.58 21.99 5.90
CA ALA A 27 13.06 23.26 6.39
C ALA A 27 11.91 23.75 5.50
N GLU A 28 10.95 24.38 6.17
CA GLU A 28 9.70 24.99 5.73
C GLU A 28 9.77 25.71 4.37
N GLN A 29 8.85 25.34 3.46
CA GLN A 29 8.51 26.11 2.26
C GLN A 29 7.02 25.92 1.97
N GLU A 30 6.24 26.98 2.17
CA GLU A 30 4.85 27.11 1.74
C GLU A 30 4.83 27.43 0.23
N ASP A 31 4.52 26.44 -0.60
CA ASP A 31 4.03 26.59 -1.97
C ASP A 31 3.23 25.31 -2.28
N GLU A 32 1.99 25.48 -2.74
CA GLU A 32 0.93 24.47 -2.89
C GLU A 32 1.39 22.99 -2.94
N GLU A 33 1.25 22.30 -1.81
CA GLU A 33 1.48 20.86 -1.64
C GLU A 33 0.60 20.06 -2.62
N GLU A 34 1.12 19.76 -3.80
CA GLU A 34 0.91 18.45 -4.40
C GLU A 34 1.73 17.46 -3.56
N GLU A 35 1.27 17.23 -2.33
CA GLU A 35 1.71 16.13 -1.47
C GLU A 35 1.71 14.88 -2.37
N GLU A 36 2.87 14.24 -2.57
CA GLU A 36 3.02 13.04 -3.39
C GLU A 36 2.22 11.88 -2.77
N ASP A 37 0.90 11.93 -2.91
CA ASP A 37 -0.04 10.93 -2.43
C ASP A 37 0.35 9.59 -3.05
N ASP A 38 0.59 8.59 -2.20
CA ASP A 38 1.07 7.28 -2.65
C ASP A 38 0.17 6.78 -3.79
N PRO A 39 0.74 6.22 -4.88
CA PRO A 39 -0.06 5.78 -6.01
C PRO A 39 -1.26 4.88 -5.62
N VAL A 40 -1.12 4.11 -4.55
CA VAL A 40 -2.21 3.29 -3.98
C VAL A 40 -3.28 4.17 -3.34
N ASP A 41 -2.92 5.14 -2.50
CA ASP A 41 -3.88 6.05 -1.87
C ASP A 41 -4.62 6.90 -2.91
N ALA A 42 -3.95 7.37 -3.96
CA ALA A 42 -4.57 8.14 -5.02
C ALA A 42 -5.59 7.28 -5.80
N MET A 43 -5.26 6.00 -6.02
CA MET A 43 -6.18 5.02 -6.60
C MET A 43 -7.37 4.72 -5.68
N LEU A 44 -7.14 4.58 -4.37
CA LEU A 44 -8.18 4.33 -3.38
C LEU A 44 -9.10 5.54 -3.21
N LYS A 45 -8.58 6.75 -3.33
CA LYS A 45 -9.33 8.02 -3.34
C LYS A 45 -10.28 8.06 -4.53
N LYS A 46 -9.77 7.77 -5.73
CA LYS A 46 -10.57 7.64 -6.97
C LYS A 46 -11.60 6.51 -6.88
N ALA A 47 -11.28 5.42 -6.18
CA ALA A 47 -12.18 4.29 -5.96
C ALA A 47 -13.25 4.55 -4.88
N GLY A 48 -13.06 5.55 -4.02
CA GLY A 48 -13.89 5.79 -2.83
C GLY A 48 -13.64 4.81 -1.68
N CYS A 49 -12.54 4.06 -1.71
CA CYS A 49 -12.18 3.07 -0.69
C CYS A 49 -11.15 3.58 0.33
N LEU A 50 -10.65 4.82 0.17
CA LEU A 50 -9.58 5.40 1.00
C LEU A 50 -9.95 5.44 2.50
N LYS A 51 -11.19 5.81 2.84
CA LYS A 51 -11.64 5.82 4.24
C LYS A 51 -11.51 4.43 4.90
N LEU A 52 -11.89 3.38 4.18
CA LEU A 52 -11.80 2.00 4.69
C LEU A 52 -10.34 1.53 4.80
N HIS A 53 -9.44 2.08 3.98
CA HIS A 53 -8.01 1.85 4.11
C HIS A 53 -7.48 2.39 5.44
N HIS A 54 -7.80 3.66 5.76
CA HIS A 54 -7.43 4.25 7.04
C HIS A 54 -8.12 3.58 8.24
N ASP A 55 -9.37 3.13 8.10
CA ASP A 55 -10.06 2.37 9.16
C ASP A 55 -9.28 1.08 9.51
N VAL A 56 -8.68 0.41 8.51
CA VAL A 56 -7.78 -0.74 8.73
C VAL A 56 -6.45 -0.33 9.36
N GLN A 57 -5.82 0.75 8.86
CA GLN A 57 -4.57 1.27 9.44
C GLN A 57 -4.75 1.65 10.91
N ASN A 58 -5.84 2.34 11.25
CA ASN A 58 -6.19 2.74 12.61
C ASN A 58 -6.39 1.51 13.50
N CYS A 59 -7.15 0.51 13.06
CA CYS A 59 -7.32 -0.71 13.84
C CYS A 59 -5.97 -1.41 14.11
N MET A 60 -5.08 -1.45 13.11
CA MET A 60 -3.75 -2.03 13.27
C MET A 60 -2.85 -1.18 14.20
N ALA A 61 -2.99 0.14 14.18
CA ALA A 61 -2.28 1.05 15.07
C ALA A 61 -2.72 0.86 16.53
N GLU A 62 -4.03 0.71 16.76
CA GLU A 62 -4.63 0.51 18.08
C GLU A 62 -4.37 -0.88 18.65
N HIS A 63 -4.70 -1.93 17.88
CA HIS A 63 -4.71 -3.30 18.39
C HIS A 63 -3.42 -4.07 18.09
N ARG A 64 -2.72 -3.73 17.00
CA ARG A 64 -1.55 -4.45 16.48
C ARG A 64 -1.79 -5.95 16.25
N ASP A 65 -3.06 -6.35 16.15
CA ASP A 65 -3.49 -7.72 15.91
C ASP A 65 -4.49 -7.74 14.77
N TRP A 66 -4.06 -8.29 13.63
CA TRP A 66 -4.89 -8.36 12.42
C TRP A 66 -6.17 -9.19 12.62
N ARG A 67 -6.20 -10.12 13.60
CA ARG A 67 -7.39 -10.95 13.88
C ARG A 67 -8.52 -10.09 14.42
N GLN A 68 -8.21 -9.06 15.21
CA GLN A 68 -9.20 -8.11 15.73
C GLN A 68 -9.69 -7.16 14.63
N CYS A 69 -8.86 -6.92 13.62
CA CYS A 69 -9.17 -6.05 12.48
C CYS A 69 -9.89 -6.73 11.31
N GLN A 70 -10.28 -8.00 11.43
CA GLN A 70 -10.94 -8.75 10.35
C GLN A 70 -12.19 -8.06 9.80
N LYS A 71 -12.95 -7.39 10.66
CA LYS A 71 -14.16 -6.66 10.26
C LYS A 71 -13.85 -5.51 9.30
N GLU A 72 -12.84 -4.70 9.63
CA GLU A 72 -12.46 -3.55 8.81
C GLU A 72 -11.78 -4.01 7.51
N VAL A 73 -10.94 -5.05 7.59
CA VAL A 73 -10.32 -5.68 6.41
C VAL A 73 -11.38 -6.26 5.46
N ALA A 74 -12.44 -6.88 5.98
CA ALA A 74 -13.53 -7.42 5.16
C ALA A 74 -14.28 -6.32 4.40
N LYS A 75 -14.61 -5.21 5.07
CA LYS A 75 -15.25 -4.04 4.42
C LYS A 75 -14.36 -3.45 3.34
N PHE A 76 -13.07 -3.28 3.63
CA PHE A 76 -12.11 -2.76 2.66
C PHE A 76 -12.04 -3.67 1.42
N ARG A 77 -11.92 -4.98 1.61
CA ARG A 77 -11.89 -5.97 0.52
C ARG A 77 -13.16 -5.90 -0.34
N GLU A 78 -14.33 -5.76 0.28
CA GLU A 78 -15.59 -5.64 -0.44
C GLU A 78 -15.60 -4.39 -1.34
N CYS A 79 -15.16 -3.24 -0.81
CA CYS A 79 -15.07 -1.99 -1.56
C CYS A 79 -14.15 -2.14 -2.78
N VAL A 80 -12.94 -2.64 -2.58
CA VAL A 80 -11.96 -2.84 -3.66
C VAL A 80 -12.51 -3.81 -4.72
N SER A 81 -13.12 -4.91 -4.29
CA SER A 81 -13.69 -5.92 -5.20
C SER A 81 -14.82 -5.35 -6.07
N ARG A 82 -15.66 -4.47 -5.50
CA ARG A 82 -16.70 -3.76 -6.25
C ARG A 82 -16.11 -2.78 -7.26
N ASN A 83 -15.06 -2.06 -6.86
CA ASN A 83 -14.39 -1.11 -7.76
C ASN A 83 -13.72 -1.81 -8.95
N VAL A 84 -13.04 -2.93 -8.71
CA VAL A 84 -12.40 -3.75 -9.77
C VAL A 84 -13.44 -4.25 -10.78
N GLN A 85 -14.61 -4.69 -10.33
CA GLN A 85 -15.68 -5.11 -11.25
C GLN A 85 -16.22 -3.94 -12.10
N ARG A 86 -16.32 -2.74 -11.52
CA ARG A 86 -16.74 -1.53 -12.25
C ARG A 86 -15.73 -1.13 -13.31
N THR A 87 -14.43 -1.17 -12.99
CA THR A 87 -13.38 -0.81 -13.95
C THR A 87 -13.31 -1.80 -15.10
N GLN A 88 -13.43 -3.11 -14.83
CA GLN A 88 -13.47 -4.14 -15.88
C GLN A 88 -14.64 -3.94 -16.85
N LYS A 89 -15.86 -3.72 -16.33
CA LYS A 89 -17.04 -3.45 -17.18
C LYS A 89 -16.90 -2.19 -18.03
N LYS A 90 -16.21 -1.16 -17.51
CA LYS A 90 -15.96 0.08 -18.26
C LYS A 90 -14.92 -0.13 -19.37
N GLN A 91 -13.93 -0.99 -19.16
CA GLN A 91 -12.92 -1.33 -20.18
C GLN A 91 -13.49 -2.20 -21.30
N GLU A 92 -14.45 -3.08 -21.00
CA GLU A 92 -15.09 -3.92 -22.01
C GLU A 92 -16.13 -3.16 -22.87
N GLN A 93 -16.53 -1.96 -22.43
CA GLN A 93 -17.46 -1.08 -23.16
C GLN A 93 -16.77 0.10 -23.88
N SER A 94 -15.43 0.16 -23.86
CA SER A 94 -14.63 1.22 -24.51
C SER A 94 -13.84 0.65 -25.67
#